data_AF-A0A8X6HRU1-F1
#
_entry.id   AF-A0A8X6HRU1-F1
#
_cell.length_a   1.000
_cell.length_b   1.000
_cell.length_c   1.000
_cell.angle_alpha   90.00
_cell.angle_beta   90.00
_cell.angle_gamma   90.00
#
_symmetry.space_group_name_H-M   'P 1'
#
loop_
_entity.id
_entity.type
_entity.pdbx_description
1 polymer ?
#
loop_
_entity_poly.entity_id
_entity_poly.type
_entity_poly.pdbx_seq_one_letter_code
_entity_poly.pdbx_strand_id
1 'polypeptide(L)'
;MVCGAAGAGINFLYLMDTMLLVGPPNGQGAPLKEHTYFYTIKQQMTSKELTNVTFFAIHRTESDTFASVSPFLIQKGLAATVGSVKAVSKMRSGDLLVEVNTTKQAEQLMSLQMLSNIPVTISPHANLNFSRGVISESDLYNVPEQEILEG
;
A
#
# COMPACT_ATOMS: atom_id res chain seq x y z
N MET A 1 18.65 -9.44 -46.70
CA MET A 1 19.01 -9.80 -45.32
C MET A 1 18.80 -8.54 -44.48
N VAL A 2 17.81 -8.39 -43.59
CA VAL A 2 17.07 -9.39 -42.76
C VAL A 2 18.04 -10.13 -41.82
N CYS A 3 17.92 -10.14 -40.49
CA CYS A 3 16.98 -9.49 -39.55
C CYS A 3 17.78 -8.66 -38.48
N GLY A 4 17.31 -8.12 -37.34
CA GLY A 4 16.06 -8.27 -36.55
C GLY A 4 16.24 -9.30 -35.41
N ALA A 5 15.93 -9.06 -34.12
CA ALA A 5 15.55 -7.84 -33.36
C ALA A 5 16.48 -7.76 -32.10
N ALA A 6 16.27 -7.08 -30.97
CA ALA A 6 15.19 -6.28 -30.35
C ALA A 6 15.86 -5.21 -29.43
N GLY A 7 15.23 -4.38 -28.58
CA GLY A 7 13.83 -4.26 -28.14
C GLY A 7 13.61 -4.65 -26.66
N ALA A 8 14.22 -3.92 -25.71
CA ALA A 8 14.15 -4.17 -24.26
C ALA A 8 13.50 -3.02 -23.46
N GLY A 9 12.31 -2.58 -23.89
CA GLY A 9 11.44 -1.75 -23.04
C GLY A 9 10.97 -2.57 -21.83
N ILE A 10 10.96 -1.98 -20.64
CA ILE A 10 10.51 -2.67 -19.43
C ILE A 10 8.99 -2.86 -19.57
N ASN A 11 8.53 -4.10 -19.72
CA ASN A 11 7.09 -4.40 -19.81
C ASN A 11 6.40 -4.10 -18.47
N PHE A 12 5.89 -2.88 -18.33
CA PHE A 12 4.83 -2.56 -17.38
C PHE A 12 3.56 -3.28 -17.81
N LEU A 13 3.47 -4.57 -17.46
CA LEU A 13 2.21 -5.28 -17.43
C LEU A 13 1.39 -4.67 -16.29
N TYR A 14 0.61 -3.63 -16.59
CA TYR A 14 -0.35 -3.04 -15.66
C TYR A 14 -1.31 -4.14 -15.21
N LEU A 15 -1.06 -4.64 -14.00
CA LEU A 15 -1.80 -5.76 -13.45
C LEU A 15 -3.18 -5.26 -13.00
N MET A 16 -4.13 -5.32 -13.92
CA MET A 16 -5.58 -5.16 -13.70
C MET A 16 -6.09 -6.31 -12.82
N ASP A 17 -5.69 -6.27 -11.56
CA ASP A 17 -5.81 -7.34 -10.59
C ASP A 17 -7.25 -7.38 -10.04
N THR A 18 -8.14 -7.97 -10.85
CA THR A 18 -9.59 -8.13 -10.60
C THR A 18 -10.40 -6.83 -10.70
N MET A 19 -10.92 -6.51 -11.89
CA MET A 19 -12.18 -5.76 -11.99
C MET A 19 -13.30 -6.63 -11.40
N LEU A 20 -13.89 -6.19 -10.28
CA LEU A 20 -14.91 -6.94 -9.57
C LEU A 20 -16.30 -6.31 -9.82
N LEU A 21 -16.99 -6.80 -10.86
CA LEU A 21 -18.37 -6.41 -11.16
C LEU A 21 -19.30 -6.93 -10.06
N VAL A 22 -19.64 -6.07 -9.09
CA VAL A 22 -20.61 -6.36 -8.04
C VAL A 22 -22.03 -6.19 -8.57
N GLY A 23 -22.55 -7.24 -9.21
CA GLY A 23 -23.97 -7.31 -9.57
C GLY A 23 -24.87 -7.44 -8.33
N PRO A 24 -26.12 -6.95 -8.37
CA PRO A 24 -27.06 -7.08 -7.26
C PRO A 24 -27.43 -8.56 -7.02
N PRO A 25 -27.61 -8.98 -5.76
CA PRO A 25 -27.93 -10.38 -5.44
C PRO A 25 -29.35 -10.75 -5.91
N ASN A 26 -29.42 -11.64 -6.89
CA ASN A 26 -30.60 -12.41 -7.32
C ASN A 26 -31.81 -11.63 -7.88
N GLY A 27 -31.74 -11.36 -9.20
CA GLY A 27 -32.78 -11.90 -10.08
C GLY A 27 -34.15 -11.23 -10.14
N GLN A 28 -34.24 -9.91 -9.93
CA GLN A 28 -35.44 -9.13 -10.31
C GLN A 28 -35.07 -8.03 -11.31
N GLY A 29 -35.88 -7.88 -12.36
CA GLY A 29 -35.62 -6.99 -13.47
C GLY A 29 -35.82 -5.51 -13.11
N ALA A 30 -34.71 -4.82 -12.86
CA ALA A 30 -34.62 -3.37 -12.81
C ALA A 30 -33.95 -2.84 -14.10
N PRO A 31 -34.20 -1.59 -14.53
CA PRO A 31 -33.49 -1.00 -15.66
C PRO A 31 -31.99 -0.91 -15.39
N LEU A 32 -31.19 -0.93 -16.47
CA LEU A 32 -29.74 -0.69 -16.44
C LEU A 32 -29.45 0.57 -15.61
N LYS A 33 -28.75 0.40 -14.48
CA LYS A 33 -28.40 1.48 -13.56
C LYS A 33 -27.01 1.26 -12.99
N GLU A 34 -26.14 2.22 -13.29
CA GLU A 34 -24.90 2.55 -12.57
C GLU A 34 -23.97 1.34 -12.34
N HIS A 35 -23.29 0.92 -13.41
CA HIS A 35 -22.08 0.11 -13.27
C HIS A 35 -20.99 0.96 -12.60
N THR A 36 -20.80 0.71 -11.31
CA THR A 36 -19.77 1.34 -10.47
C THR A 36 -18.47 0.55 -10.57
N TYR A 37 -17.43 1.15 -11.16
CA TYR A 37 -16.15 0.50 -11.36
C TYR A 37 -15.21 0.80 -10.17
N PHE A 38 -14.93 -0.24 -9.37
CA PHE A 38 -13.93 -0.19 -8.30
C PHE A 38 -12.56 -0.57 -8.86
N TYR A 39 -11.64 0.40 -8.90
CA TYR A 39 -10.27 0.20 -9.35
C TYR A 39 -9.29 0.53 -8.22
N THR A 40 -8.29 -0.33 -8.02
CA THR A 40 -7.26 -0.14 -7.00
C THR A 40 -6.01 0.39 -7.68
N ILE A 41 -5.74 1.69 -7.53
CA ILE A 41 -4.50 2.30 -8.02
C ILE A 41 -3.34 1.78 -7.14
N LYS A 42 -2.77 0.64 -7.53
CA LYS A 42 -1.50 0.16 -6.98
C LYS A 42 -0.38 1.05 -7.51
N GLN A 43 -0.23 2.26 -6.97
CA GLN A 43 0.95 3.09 -7.25
C GLN A 43 2.19 2.29 -6.85
N GLN A 44 2.91 1.76 -7.84
CA GLN A 44 4.11 0.99 -7.58
C GLN A 44 5.14 1.94 -6.99
N MET A 45 5.60 1.65 -5.76
CA MET A 45 6.44 2.55 -4.99
C MET A 45 7.84 2.67 -5.60
N THR A 46 7.96 3.53 -6.61
CA THR A 46 9.25 3.92 -7.21
C THR A 46 10.03 4.76 -6.20
N SER A 47 11.36 4.74 -6.29
CA SER A 47 12.29 5.25 -5.28
C SER A 47 12.33 6.78 -5.10
N LYS A 48 11.30 7.51 -5.53
CA LYS A 48 11.17 8.97 -5.42
C LYS A 48 10.02 9.45 -4.54
N GLU A 49 9.00 8.63 -4.25
CA GLU A 49 7.87 9.01 -3.38
C GLU A 49 7.90 8.29 -2.03
N LEU A 50 8.82 8.71 -1.14
CA LEU A 50 8.64 8.50 0.30
C LEU A 50 7.72 9.56 0.93
N THR A 51 7.43 10.64 0.19
CA THR A 51 6.66 11.83 0.60
C THR A 51 5.29 11.51 1.15
N ASN A 52 4.59 10.54 0.55
CA ASN A 52 3.18 10.22 0.83
C ASN A 52 2.98 8.96 1.69
N VAL A 53 4.06 8.28 2.10
CA VAL A 53 3.98 7.03 2.88
C VAL A 53 4.00 7.34 4.37
N THR A 54 2.92 6.97 5.06
CA THR A 54 2.68 7.30 6.48
C THR A 54 2.52 6.07 7.37
N PHE A 55 2.04 4.94 6.83
CA PHE A 55 1.81 3.70 7.55
C PHE A 55 2.91 2.66 7.27
N PHE A 56 3.51 2.14 8.33
CA PHE A 56 4.60 1.17 8.27
C PHE A 56 4.30 -0.05 9.13
N ALA A 57 4.60 -1.23 8.61
CA ALA A 57 4.61 -2.48 9.38
C ALA A 57 6.03 -2.75 9.88
N ILE A 58 6.17 -3.03 11.17
CA ILE A 58 7.42 -3.46 11.82
C ILE A 58 7.26 -4.93 12.20
N HIS A 59 8.04 -5.78 11.53
CA HIS A 59 8.15 -7.20 11.82
C HIS A 59 9.45 -7.46 12.58
N ARG A 60 9.49 -8.51 13.40
CA ARG A 60 10.77 -9.01 13.92
C ARG A 60 11.47 -9.82 12.83
N THR A 61 12.80 -9.79 12.82
CA THR A 61 13.62 -10.63 11.93
C THR A 61 13.69 -12.09 12.42
N GLU A 62 13.33 -12.31 13.69
CA GLU A 62 13.24 -13.60 14.36
C GLU A 62 11.85 -14.23 14.16
N SER A 63 11.70 -15.55 14.37
CA SER A 63 10.44 -16.29 14.19
C SER A 63 9.39 -16.07 15.30
N ASP A 64 9.41 -14.91 15.94
CA ASP A 64 8.60 -14.55 17.12
C ASP A 64 8.09 -13.11 16.98
N THR A 65 7.01 -12.73 17.65
CA THR A 65 6.24 -11.52 17.34
C THR A 65 6.37 -10.45 18.43
N PHE A 66 5.73 -9.29 18.26
CA PHE A 66 5.58 -8.32 19.35
C PHE A 66 4.46 -8.69 20.33
N ALA A 67 3.77 -9.83 20.21
CA ALA A 67 2.66 -10.22 21.09
C ALA A 67 3.06 -10.20 22.59
N SER A 68 4.16 -10.87 22.93
CA SER A 68 4.76 -10.94 24.27
C SER A 68 5.47 -9.65 24.73
N VAL A 69 5.81 -8.76 23.80
CA VAL A 69 6.62 -7.56 24.08
C VAL A 69 5.78 -6.47 24.76
N SER A 70 6.33 -5.90 25.83
CA SER A 70 5.71 -4.83 26.62
C SER A 70 5.45 -3.57 25.79
N PRO A 71 4.24 -2.98 25.85
CA PRO A 71 3.92 -1.76 25.10
C PRO A 71 4.80 -0.57 25.52
N PHE A 72 5.20 -0.50 26.79
CA PHE A 72 6.12 0.54 27.29
C PHE A 72 7.52 0.43 26.69
N LEU A 73 8.01 -0.80 26.43
CA LEU A 73 9.30 -1.02 25.77
C LEU A 73 9.22 -0.60 24.30
N ILE A 74 8.15 -0.97 23.60
CA ILE A 74 7.88 -0.56 22.21
C ILE A 74 7.81 0.96 22.10
N GLN A 75 7.02 1.62 22.96
CA GLN A 75 6.87 3.07 22.99
C GLN A 75 8.21 3.77 23.27
N LYS A 76 8.99 3.29 24.25
CA LYS A 76 10.32 3.83 24.56
C LYS A 76 11.31 3.63 23.41
N GLY A 77 11.26 2.48 22.73
CA GLY A 77 12.09 2.17 21.58
C GLY A 77 11.83 3.12 20.41
N LEU A 78 10.55 3.34 20.05
CA LEU A 78 10.15 4.27 19.00
C LEU A 78 10.45 5.73 19.37
N ALA A 79 10.18 6.13 20.61
CA ALA A 79 10.46 7.48 21.11
C ALA A 79 11.97 7.82 21.09
N ALA A 80 12.83 6.84 21.31
CA ALA A 80 14.28 7.01 21.29
C ALA A 80 14.90 7.08 19.88
N THR A 81 14.20 6.63 18.84
CA THR A 81 14.74 6.48 17.47
C THR A 81 14.05 7.35 16.44
N VAL A 82 12.72 7.47 16.52
CA VAL A 82 11.85 8.22 15.58
C VAL A 82 11.08 9.35 16.31
N GLY A 83 11.06 9.34 17.64
CA GLY A 83 10.37 10.34 18.45
C GLY A 83 8.86 10.07 18.58
N SER A 84 8.07 11.13 18.73
CA SER A 84 6.61 10.98 18.83
C SER A 84 6.00 10.69 17.45
N VAL A 85 5.61 9.44 17.23
CA VAL A 85 4.81 9.00 16.08
C VAL A 85 3.31 9.29 16.30
N LYS A 86 2.48 9.19 15.26
CA LYS A 86 1.05 9.54 15.30
C LYS A 86 0.22 8.45 15.98
N ALA A 87 0.47 7.19 15.60
CA ALA A 87 -0.18 6.03 16.19
C ALA A 87 0.76 4.82 16.22
N VAL A 88 0.53 3.93 17.18
CA VAL A 88 1.17 2.60 17.28
C VAL A 88 0.09 1.59 17.70
N SER A 89 -0.02 0.47 17.00
CA SER A 89 -0.97 -0.60 17.32
C SER A 89 -0.36 -1.97 17.00
N LYS A 90 -0.84 -3.04 17.66
CA LYS A 90 -0.49 -4.42 17.28
C LYS A 90 -1.41 -4.89 16.14
N MET A 91 -0.83 -5.44 15.09
CA MET A 91 -1.53 -6.10 14.00
C MET A 91 -2.04 -7.47 14.44
N ARG A 92 -3.00 -8.06 13.71
CA ARG A 92 -3.52 -9.42 14.00
C ARG A 92 -2.45 -10.52 13.93
N SER A 93 -1.35 -10.30 13.21
CA SER A 93 -0.17 -11.18 13.17
C SER A 93 0.66 -11.15 14.46
N GLY A 94 0.46 -10.15 15.33
CA GLY A 94 1.37 -9.85 16.45
C GLY A 94 2.49 -8.87 16.11
N ASP A 95 2.59 -8.41 14.85
CA ASP A 95 3.48 -7.33 14.42
C ASP A 95 3.00 -5.95 14.90
N LEU A 96 3.76 -4.89 14.61
CA LEU A 96 3.35 -3.51 14.88
C LEU A 96 2.99 -2.75 13.60
N LEU A 97 1.87 -2.04 13.64
CA LEU A 97 1.52 -0.99 12.69
C LEU A 97 1.85 0.37 13.34
N VAL A 98 2.66 1.16 12.67
CA VAL A 98 3.05 2.52 13.08
C VAL A 98 2.59 3.53 12.02
N GLU A 99 1.98 4.62 12.46
CA GLU A 99 1.68 5.79 11.63
C GLU A 99 2.62 6.94 12.04
N VAL A 100 3.36 7.52 11.10
CA VAL A 100 4.30 8.63 11.35
C VAL A 100 3.68 10.00 11.03
N ASN A 101 4.23 11.07 11.62
CA ASN A 101 3.75 12.44 11.37
C ASN A 101 4.45 13.15 10.20
N THR A 102 5.63 12.67 9.77
CA THR A 102 6.48 13.37 8.78
C THR A 102 7.33 12.40 7.95
N THR A 103 7.73 12.84 6.74
CA THR A 103 8.64 12.08 5.86
C THR A 103 9.99 11.81 6.52
N LYS A 104 10.54 12.75 7.31
CA LYS A 104 11.76 12.54 8.09
C LYS A 104 11.61 11.38 9.09
N GLN A 105 10.43 11.23 9.71
CA GLN A 105 10.16 10.07 10.57
C GLN A 105 10.03 8.77 9.75
N ALA A 106 9.48 8.81 8.54
CA ALA A 106 9.49 7.66 7.63
C ALA A 106 10.91 7.22 7.26
N GLU A 107 11.82 8.16 6.93
CA GLU A 107 13.23 7.90 6.63
C GLU A 107 13.97 7.28 7.84
N GLN A 108 13.78 7.85 9.03
CA GLN A 108 14.36 7.34 10.28
C GLN A 108 13.79 5.97 10.67
N LEU A 109 12.51 5.69 10.35
CA LEU A 109 11.88 4.41 10.63
C LEU A 109 12.32 3.34 9.62
N MET A 110 12.38 3.65 8.32
CA MET A 110 12.84 2.72 7.27
C MET A 110 14.32 2.34 7.38
N SER A 111 15.13 3.14 8.08
CA SER A 111 16.54 2.82 8.36
C SER A 111 16.75 2.07 9.69
N LEU A 112 15.70 1.81 10.47
CA LEU A 112 15.79 1.18 11.78
C LEU A 112 15.88 -0.35 11.68
N GLN A 113 17.03 -0.92 12.08
CA GLN A 113 17.28 -2.37 12.10
C GLN A 113 17.03 -3.01 13.47
N MET A 114 16.93 -2.22 14.55
CA MET A 114 16.86 -2.68 15.94
C MET A 114 15.88 -1.82 16.75
N LEU A 115 14.84 -2.42 17.34
CA LEU A 115 13.91 -1.73 18.25
C LEU A 115 14.24 -2.06 19.71
N SER A 116 14.82 -1.09 20.42
CA SER A 116 15.47 -1.24 21.75
C SER A 116 16.62 -2.25 21.76
N ASN A 117 16.32 -3.55 21.65
CA ASN A 117 17.29 -4.64 21.51
C ASN A 117 16.80 -5.76 20.56
N ILE A 118 15.65 -5.59 19.92
CA ILE A 118 14.98 -6.61 19.11
C ILE A 118 15.31 -6.36 17.62
N PRO A 119 15.86 -7.34 16.87
CA PRO A 119 16.06 -7.21 15.42
C PRO A 119 14.73 -7.06 14.67
N VAL A 120 14.66 -6.08 13.77
CA VAL A 120 13.44 -5.78 13.00
C VAL A 120 13.70 -5.59 11.51
N THR A 121 12.66 -5.88 10.73
CA THR A 121 12.52 -5.45 9.33
C THR A 121 11.26 -4.60 9.18
N ILE A 122 11.33 -3.53 8.38
CA ILE A 122 10.29 -2.52 8.29
C ILE A 122 9.87 -2.36 6.83
N SER A 123 8.56 -2.27 6.60
CA SER A 123 7.99 -2.12 5.26
C SER A 123 6.81 -1.11 5.24
N PRO A 124 6.61 -0.39 4.12
CA PRO A 124 5.37 0.36 3.88
C PRO A 124 4.15 -0.57 3.92
N HIS A 125 3.11 -0.20 4.68
CA HIS A 125 1.93 -1.04 4.83
C HIS A 125 1.11 -1.08 3.52
N ALA A 126 1.09 -2.25 2.86
CA ALA A 126 0.66 -2.49 1.48
C ALA A 126 -0.83 -2.19 1.13
N ASN A 127 -1.61 -1.65 2.07
CA ASN A 127 -3.02 -1.26 1.87
C ASN A 127 -3.40 0.09 2.51
N LEU A 128 -2.63 0.59 3.48
CA LEU A 128 -3.03 1.81 4.24
C LEU A 128 -2.43 3.09 3.64
N ASN A 129 -1.39 2.96 2.82
CA ASN A 129 -0.82 4.05 2.04
C ASN A 129 -1.49 4.22 0.65
N PHE A 130 -2.56 3.48 0.36
CA PHE A 130 -3.26 3.51 -0.92
C PHE A 130 -4.73 3.86 -0.72
N SER A 131 -5.24 4.81 -1.50
CA SER A 131 -6.67 5.01 -1.70
C SER A 131 -7.24 3.95 -2.66
N ARG A 132 -8.54 3.67 -2.55
CA ARG A 132 -9.29 3.03 -3.62
C ARG A 132 -10.05 4.11 -4.37
N GLY A 133 -9.90 4.12 -5.69
CA GLY A 133 -10.70 4.98 -6.55
C GLY A 133 -12.09 4.39 -6.77
N VAL A 134 -13.05 5.26 -7.01
CA VAL A 134 -14.36 4.90 -7.56
C VAL A 134 -14.63 5.90 -8.69
N ILE A 135 -14.89 5.38 -9.87
CA ILE A 135 -15.26 6.14 -11.06
C ILE A 135 -16.55 5.52 -11.60
N SER A 136 -17.51 6.36 -11.99
CA SER A 136 -18.75 5.90 -12.60
C SER A 136 -18.60 5.72 -14.11
N GLU A 137 -19.43 4.87 -14.71
CA GLU A 137 -19.52 4.73 -16.17
C GLU A 137 -19.80 6.07 -16.87
N SER A 138 -20.57 6.95 -16.24
CA SER A 138 -20.85 8.32 -16.70
C SER A 138 -19.63 9.24 -16.73
N ASP A 139 -18.64 9.05 -15.84
CA ASP A 139 -17.40 9.83 -15.83
C ASP A 139 -16.47 9.39 -16.98
N LEU A 140 -16.52 8.10 -17.35
CA LEU A 140 -15.74 7.52 -18.46
C LEU A 140 -16.38 7.71 -19.84
N TYR A 141 -17.67 8.09 -19.91
CA TYR A 141 -18.45 8.12 -21.16
C TYR A 141 -17.85 9.00 -22.27
N ASN A 142 -17.07 10.02 -21.91
CA ASN A 142 -16.37 10.91 -22.86
C ASN A 142 -14.84 10.71 -22.88
N VAL A 143 -14.29 9.77 -22.09
CA VAL A 143 -12.85 9.50 -22.04
C VAL A 143 -12.50 8.51 -23.16
N PRO A 144 -11.57 8.84 -24.07
CA PRO A 144 -11.18 7.93 -25.14
C PRO A 144 -10.48 6.69 -24.59
N GLU A 145 -10.71 5.53 -25.19
CA GLU A 145 -10.18 4.24 -24.72
C GLU A 145 -8.65 4.24 -24.56
N GLN A 146 -7.94 5.02 -25.37
CA GLN A 146 -6.49 5.21 -25.25
C GLN A 146 -6.08 5.88 -23.92
N GLU A 147 -6.82 6.88 -23.46
CA GLU A 147 -6.55 7.59 -22.20
C GLU A 147 -6.86 6.72 -20.97
N ILE A 148 -7.78 5.76 -21.11
CA ILE A 148 -8.06 4.72 -20.10
C ILE A 148 -6.96 3.64 -20.08
N LEU A 149 -6.31 3.37 -21.22
CA LEU A 149 -5.27 2.35 -21.38
C LEU A 149 -3.84 2.82 -21.00
N GLU A 150 -3.61 4.14 -20.93
CA GLU A 150 -2.29 4.72 -20.63
C GLU A 150 -2.10 5.20 -19.16
N GLY A 151 -3.14 5.08 -18.31
CA GLY A 151 -3.20 5.60 -16.92
C GLY A 151 -2.85 4.62 -15.79
#